data_AF-A0A7X8VJG6-F1
#
_entry.id   AF-A0A7X8VJG6-F1
#
_cell.length_a   1.000
_cell.length_b   1.000
_cell.length_c   1.000
_cell.angle_alpha   90.00
_cell.angle_beta   90.00
_cell.angle_gamma   90.00
#
_symmetry.space_group_name_H-M   'P 1'
#
loop_
_entity.id
_entity.type
_entity.pdbx_description
1 polymer ?
#
loop_
_entity_poly.entity_id
_entity_poly.type
_entity_poly.pdbx_seq_one_letter_code
_entity_poly.pdbx_strand_id
1 'polypeptide(L)'
;MYTTRILTLGLVCALSCATLPIATAQSSFSSGSSGSTRQTDRPTTPWAKDISDGLDVNLIGDILGPGISDHLGVGTGDLGIMAPLDEGEEFAIIFGDSFRGNNFGQGDWLSPIGVVAEMDDTGRIVITRPLNDSHQVEQLVDYSHNARGLTLLPSDVININGTLFMQAMWNEGVGNVLHTQIWQSQDQGRSWDSVDTIPTSYLDGQANLITWEHDPENNWVYMMSSEFKRRDDVYLTRFRPDDFNHRASWEHYSDGTWGTNYSPILDDQVRAGEMSLRLIDGHWVLSMFNTETMAIEIRISKEIERNWNDITPANVVIAGHGGWGAEQTPGNFTQLYGGYIAPGSTLDDLDLVVSQWNTGNNSRYMSTQFNVKGLDTFFGIDAPQVMMRTFNNNVG
;
A
#
# COMPACT_ATOMS: atom_id res chain seq x y z
N MET A 1 56.03 20.66 48.33
CA MET A 1 55.96 19.24 47.94
C MET A 1 54.55 18.76 48.23
N TYR A 2 53.69 18.78 47.21
CA TYR A 2 52.32 18.26 47.28
C TYR A 2 52.23 17.05 46.37
N THR A 3 51.80 15.93 46.94
CA THR A 3 51.72 14.62 46.28
C THR A 3 50.29 14.43 45.78
N THR A 4 50.08 14.51 44.47
CA THR A 4 48.79 14.24 43.83
C THR A 4 48.72 12.76 43.45
N ARG A 5 47.79 12.01 44.04
CA ARG A 5 47.43 10.65 43.59
C ARG A 5 46.46 10.77 42.41
N ILE A 6 46.82 10.16 41.28
CA ILE A 6 45.96 9.96 40.12
C ILE A 6 45.12 8.70 40.38
N LEU A 7 43.80 8.84 40.34
CA LEU A 7 42.83 7.74 40.30
C LEU A 7 42.39 7.58 38.84
N THR A 8 42.86 6.51 38.20
CA THR A 8 42.49 6.12 36.85
C THR A 8 41.18 5.34 36.92
N LEU A 9 40.09 5.91 36.42
CA LEU A 9 38.81 5.21 36.27
C LEU A 9 38.78 4.56 34.87
N GLY A 10 39.02 3.25 34.81
CA GLY A 10 38.83 2.45 33.60
C GLY A 10 37.35 2.17 33.39
N LEU A 11 36.75 2.77 32.36
CA LEU A 11 35.40 2.46 31.93
C LEU A 11 35.45 1.24 30.99
N VAL A 12 35.01 0.08 31.48
CA VAL A 12 34.78 -1.11 30.67
C VAL A 12 33.43 -0.94 29.98
N CYS A 13 33.41 -0.64 28.68
CA CYS A 13 32.21 -0.76 27.86
C CYS A 13 31.95 -2.25 27.59
N ALA A 14 30.97 -2.82 28.29
CA ALA A 14 30.40 -4.10 27.93
C ALA A 14 29.46 -3.90 26.73
N LEU A 15 29.85 -4.42 25.57
CA LEU A 15 28.94 -4.62 24.43
C LEU A 15 27.90 -5.66 24.84
N SER A 16 26.73 -5.20 25.29
CA SER A 16 25.54 -6.04 25.38
C SER A 16 24.99 -6.21 23.96
N CYS A 17 25.24 -7.37 23.35
CA CYS A 17 24.46 -7.85 22.21
C CYS A 17 23.02 -8.03 22.68
N ALA A 18 22.16 -7.04 22.42
CA ALA A 18 20.72 -7.19 22.58
C ALA A 18 20.22 -8.06 21.42
N THR A 19 19.77 -9.28 21.74
CA THR A 19 19.00 -10.11 20.83
C THR A 19 17.68 -9.41 20.54
N LEU A 20 17.50 -8.92 19.31
CA LEU A 20 16.21 -8.40 18.86
C LEU A 20 15.15 -9.50 18.98
N PRO A 21 13.93 -9.19 19.46
CA PRO A 21 12.85 -10.17 19.48
C PRO A 21 12.52 -10.57 18.04
N ILE A 22 12.37 -11.88 17.82
CA ILE A 22 11.87 -12.44 16.56
C ILE A 22 10.44 -11.91 16.38
N ALA A 23 10.24 -10.99 15.44
CA ALA A 23 8.92 -10.61 14.99
C ALA A 23 8.25 -11.86 14.41
N THR A 24 7.34 -12.45 15.17
CA THR A 24 6.45 -13.49 14.67
C THR A 24 5.34 -12.76 13.92
N ALA A 25 5.55 -12.60 12.63
CA ALA A 25 4.47 -12.23 11.75
C ALA A 25 3.42 -13.35 11.81
N GLN A 26 2.30 -13.09 12.50
CA GLN A 26 1.10 -13.86 12.26
C GLN A 26 0.58 -13.45 10.88
N SER A 27 1.21 -13.97 9.82
CA SER A 27 0.47 -14.15 8.57
C SER A 27 -0.76 -14.96 8.96
N SER A 28 -1.95 -14.39 8.78
CA SER A 28 -3.20 -15.08 9.06
C SER A 28 -3.44 -16.15 7.99
N PHE A 29 -2.59 -17.18 8.01
CA PHE A 29 -2.76 -18.46 7.35
C PHE A 29 -2.67 -19.51 8.45
N SER A 30 -3.76 -19.69 9.20
CA SER A 30 -3.91 -20.85 10.06
C SER A 30 -4.30 -22.04 9.17
N SER A 31 -3.34 -22.86 8.79
CA SER A 31 -3.61 -24.22 8.32
C SER A 31 -4.12 -25.04 9.52
N GLY A 32 -5.40 -25.42 9.46
CA GLY A 32 -6.16 -25.82 10.64
C GLY A 32 -5.83 -27.16 11.30
N SER A 33 -6.45 -27.36 12.47
CA SER A 33 -7.01 -28.65 12.88
C SER A 33 -8.11 -28.50 13.94
N SER A 34 -9.31 -28.99 13.59
CA SER A 34 -10.44 -29.47 14.41
C SER A 34 -11.03 -28.59 15.54
N GLY A 35 -12.24 -28.06 15.30
CA GLY A 35 -13.14 -27.58 16.37
C GLY A 35 -14.40 -26.91 15.82
N SER A 36 -15.52 -27.65 15.78
CA SER A 36 -16.81 -27.24 15.20
C SER A 36 -17.43 -26.01 15.89
N THR A 37 -17.83 -25.00 15.10
CA THR A 37 -19.17 -24.35 15.22
C THR A 37 -19.50 -23.51 13.97
N ARG A 38 -20.74 -23.66 13.49
CA ARG A 38 -21.36 -23.16 12.25
C ARG A 38 -20.84 -21.81 11.73
N GLN A 39 -20.15 -21.86 10.59
CA GLN A 39 -19.94 -20.74 9.67
C GLN A 39 -20.85 -21.01 8.46
N THR A 40 -21.55 -20.00 7.97
CA THR A 40 -22.40 -20.11 6.78
C THR A 40 -21.51 -20.41 5.57
N ASP A 41 -21.72 -21.58 4.97
CA ASP A 41 -21.00 -22.08 3.79
C ASP A 41 -21.26 -21.18 2.56
N ARG A 42 -20.49 -20.10 2.39
CA ARG A 42 -20.15 -19.63 1.04
C ARG A 42 -18.94 -20.46 0.59
N PRO A 43 -18.99 -21.16 -0.56
CA PRO A 43 -17.83 -21.88 -1.05
C PRO A 43 -16.71 -20.87 -1.29
N THR A 44 -15.53 -21.12 -0.70
CA THR A 44 -14.32 -20.36 -1.03
C THR A 44 -14.13 -20.43 -2.54
N THR A 45 -14.13 -19.28 -3.20
CA THR A 45 -13.89 -19.20 -4.63
C THR A 45 -12.47 -19.74 -4.88
N PRO A 46 -12.26 -20.63 -5.86
CA PRO A 46 -10.92 -21.10 -6.16
C PRO A 46 -10.04 -19.90 -6.55
N TRP A 47 -8.74 -20.00 -6.27
CA TRP A 47 -7.76 -19.00 -6.70
C TRP A 47 -7.96 -18.68 -8.19
N ALA A 48 -7.70 -17.42 -8.56
CA ALA A 48 -7.66 -17.01 -9.95
C ALA A 48 -6.75 -17.99 -10.72
N LYS A 49 -7.34 -18.65 -11.71
CA LYS A 49 -6.69 -19.75 -12.42
C LYS A 49 -5.53 -19.25 -13.29
N ASP A 50 -5.77 -18.12 -13.95
CA ASP A 50 -4.88 -17.49 -14.92
C ASP A 50 -5.05 -15.97 -14.83
N ILE A 51 -4.09 -15.23 -15.39
CA ILE A 51 -4.27 -13.81 -15.72
C ILE A 51 -5.45 -13.69 -16.69
N SER A 52 -6.23 -12.61 -16.57
CA SER A 52 -7.37 -12.40 -17.44
C SER A 52 -6.96 -12.37 -18.93
N ASP A 53 -7.73 -13.08 -19.76
CA ASP A 53 -7.49 -13.16 -21.20
C ASP A 53 -7.46 -11.77 -21.84
N GLY A 54 -6.52 -11.57 -22.79
CA GLY A 54 -6.38 -10.33 -23.54
C GLY A 54 -5.46 -9.28 -22.91
N LEU A 55 -4.98 -9.52 -21.69
CA LEU A 55 -3.98 -8.66 -21.04
C LEU A 55 -2.56 -9.10 -21.39
N ASP A 56 -1.68 -8.12 -21.61
CA ASP A 56 -0.23 -8.33 -21.64
C ASP A 56 0.36 -7.81 -20.33
N VAL A 57 0.87 -8.71 -19.50
CA VAL A 57 1.42 -8.37 -18.18
C VAL A 57 2.89 -8.73 -18.12
N ASN A 58 3.72 -7.73 -17.88
CA ASN A 58 5.17 -7.84 -17.85
C ASN A 58 5.68 -7.61 -16.42
N LEU A 59 6.53 -8.51 -15.92
CA LEU A 59 7.30 -8.30 -14.70
C LEU A 59 8.54 -7.48 -15.06
N ILE A 60 8.61 -6.23 -14.58
CA ILE A 60 9.70 -5.30 -14.88
C ILE A 60 10.88 -5.51 -13.92
N GLY A 61 10.57 -5.72 -12.64
CA GLY A 61 11.55 -6.13 -11.63
C GLY A 61 11.36 -5.42 -10.29
N ASP A 62 12.22 -5.78 -9.34
CA ASP A 62 12.21 -5.19 -8.01
C ASP A 62 12.60 -3.69 -8.07
N ILE A 63 11.87 -2.85 -7.33
CA ILE A 63 12.15 -1.40 -7.20
C ILE A 63 12.86 -1.07 -5.89
N LEU A 64 12.85 -2.01 -4.94
CA LEU A 64 13.47 -1.92 -3.63
C LEU A 64 14.17 -3.27 -3.35
N GLY A 65 15.36 -3.24 -2.77
CA GLY A 65 16.07 -4.44 -2.37
C GLY A 65 17.60 -4.39 -2.52
N PRO A 66 18.30 -5.50 -2.23
CA PRO A 66 19.76 -5.57 -2.28
C PRO A 66 20.28 -5.27 -3.67
N GLY A 67 21.23 -4.34 -3.76
CA GLY A 67 21.80 -3.87 -5.02
C GLY A 67 20.94 -2.87 -5.79
N ILE A 68 19.73 -2.55 -5.29
CA ILE A 68 18.82 -1.56 -5.89
C ILE A 68 18.79 -0.30 -5.03
N SER A 69 18.47 -0.45 -3.74
CA SER A 69 18.29 0.67 -2.79
C SER A 69 19.42 0.81 -1.78
N ASP A 70 20.53 0.08 -1.95
CA ASP A 70 21.70 0.12 -1.06
C ASP A 70 22.26 1.54 -0.88
N HIS A 71 22.22 2.35 -1.94
CA HIS A 71 22.71 3.73 -1.96
C HIS A 71 21.91 4.66 -1.03
N LEU A 72 20.69 4.25 -0.65
CA LEU A 72 19.81 4.95 0.28
C LEU A 72 19.81 4.33 1.69
N GLY A 73 20.58 3.26 1.87
CA GLY A 73 20.66 2.51 3.10
C GLY A 73 19.42 1.68 3.40
N VAL A 74 18.64 1.24 2.41
CA VAL A 74 17.49 0.35 2.62
C VAL A 74 17.74 -0.95 1.88
N GLY A 75 17.78 -2.08 2.60
CA GLY A 75 18.11 -3.38 2.01
C GLY A 75 16.89 -4.19 1.60
N THR A 76 15.71 -3.92 2.18
CA THR A 76 14.48 -4.70 1.97
C THR A 76 13.30 -3.94 2.57
N GLY A 77 12.09 -4.19 2.07
CA GLY A 77 10.86 -3.56 2.55
C GLY A 77 9.67 -3.93 1.68
N ASP A 78 8.51 -3.42 2.03
CA ASP A 78 7.26 -3.72 1.32
C ASP A 78 6.37 -2.51 1.07
N LEU A 79 5.24 -2.78 0.44
CA LEU A 79 4.28 -1.82 -0.09
C LEU A 79 4.89 -1.07 -1.29
N GLY A 80 4.82 0.25 -1.31
CA GLY A 80 5.16 1.06 -2.47
C GLY A 80 3.97 1.90 -2.92
N ILE A 81 3.33 2.55 -1.95
CA ILE A 81 2.17 3.43 -2.16
C ILE A 81 2.68 4.73 -2.75
N MET A 82 2.00 5.26 -3.76
CA MET A 82 2.55 6.38 -4.54
C MET A 82 1.58 7.53 -4.69
N ALA A 83 2.14 8.74 -4.71
CA ALA A 83 1.44 9.97 -5.04
C ALA A 83 2.37 10.88 -5.87
N PRO A 84 1.84 11.60 -6.88
CA PRO A 84 2.62 12.57 -7.64
C PRO A 84 3.13 13.68 -6.73
N LEU A 85 4.31 14.21 -7.04
CA LEU A 85 4.81 15.46 -6.44
C LEU A 85 4.49 16.63 -7.38
N ASP A 86 4.61 17.86 -6.89
CA ASP A 86 4.11 19.03 -7.63
C ASP A 86 4.98 19.43 -8.83
N GLU A 87 6.25 19.04 -8.84
CA GLU A 87 7.22 19.47 -9.84
C GLU A 87 7.78 18.29 -10.65
N GLY A 88 7.58 18.38 -11.97
CA GLY A 88 8.18 17.46 -12.94
C GLY A 88 7.49 16.10 -13.00
N GLU A 89 8.28 15.08 -13.31
CA GLU A 89 7.82 13.69 -13.44
C GLU A 89 8.13 12.85 -12.18
N GLU A 90 8.54 13.52 -11.09
CA GLU A 90 8.86 12.88 -9.81
C GLU A 90 7.58 12.53 -9.03
N PHE A 91 7.64 11.41 -8.31
CA PHE A 91 6.59 11.00 -7.38
C PHE A 91 7.17 10.44 -6.08
N ALA A 92 6.39 10.54 -5.01
CA ALA A 92 6.72 9.89 -3.75
C ALA A 92 6.37 8.41 -3.84
N ILE A 93 7.22 7.56 -3.27
CA ILE A 93 6.89 6.17 -2.93
C ILE A 93 7.05 6.00 -1.42
N ILE A 94 5.98 5.57 -0.76
CA ILE A 94 5.95 5.26 0.67
C ILE A 94 5.89 3.75 0.84
N PHE A 95 6.89 3.22 1.53
CA PHE A 95 6.98 1.81 1.91
C PHE A 95 6.54 1.61 3.36
N GLY A 96 6.12 0.38 3.66
CA GLY A 96 5.77 -0.05 5.00
C GLY A 96 7.00 -0.39 5.84
N ASP A 97 6.93 -1.54 6.51
CA ASP A 97 8.07 -2.03 7.27
C ASP A 97 9.26 -2.23 6.33
N SER A 98 10.40 -1.67 6.72
CA SER A 98 11.63 -1.68 5.93
C SER A 98 12.82 -1.89 6.84
N PHE A 99 13.86 -2.53 6.30
CA PHE A 99 15.03 -2.90 7.09
C PHE A 99 16.34 -2.51 6.39
N ARG A 100 17.33 -2.13 7.20
CA ARG A 100 18.68 -1.79 6.71
C ARG A 100 19.41 -3.01 6.15
N GLY A 101 19.10 -4.22 6.62
CA GLY A 101 19.67 -5.47 6.14
C GLY A 101 18.95 -6.04 4.93
N ASN A 102 19.52 -7.08 4.34
CA ASN A 102 19.08 -7.63 3.05
C ASN A 102 17.83 -8.54 3.15
N ASN A 103 17.37 -8.84 4.35
CA ASN A 103 16.23 -9.73 4.59
C ASN A 103 15.37 -9.16 5.73
N PHE A 104 14.09 -9.55 5.76
CA PHE A 104 13.14 -9.11 6.78
C PHE A 104 13.72 -9.31 8.20
N GLY A 105 13.63 -8.27 9.03
CA GLY A 105 14.10 -8.29 10.42
C GLY A 105 15.61 -8.13 10.63
N GLN A 106 16.39 -7.85 9.57
CA GLN A 106 17.84 -7.65 9.69
C GLN A 106 18.21 -6.16 9.73
N GLY A 107 19.03 -5.76 10.70
CA GLY A 107 19.43 -4.35 10.85
C GLY A 107 18.33 -3.51 11.49
N ASP A 108 18.44 -2.18 11.35
CA ASP A 108 17.43 -1.28 11.92
C ASP A 108 16.09 -1.45 11.18
N TRP A 109 15.01 -1.46 11.95
CA TRP A 109 13.63 -1.46 11.46
C TRP A 109 13.15 -0.02 11.37
N LEU A 110 12.62 0.34 10.19
CA LEU A 110 12.06 1.64 9.87
C LEU A 110 10.65 1.44 9.30
N SER A 111 9.68 2.26 9.71
CA SER A 111 8.34 2.25 9.11
C SER A 111 7.52 3.50 9.50
N PRO A 112 6.75 4.13 8.61
CA PRO A 112 6.90 4.06 7.17
C PRO A 112 8.19 4.79 6.75
N ILE A 113 8.74 4.41 5.60
CA ILE A 113 9.81 5.17 4.94
C ILE A 113 9.30 5.75 3.63
N GLY A 114 9.93 6.83 3.16
CA GLY A 114 9.60 7.46 1.89
C GLY A 114 10.81 7.74 1.03
N VAL A 115 10.63 7.61 -0.27
CA VAL A 115 11.61 7.98 -1.29
C VAL A 115 10.94 8.82 -2.38
N VAL A 116 11.76 9.52 -3.16
CA VAL A 116 11.35 10.08 -4.44
C VAL A 116 11.85 9.17 -5.55
N ALA A 117 11.00 9.01 -6.56
CA ALA A 117 11.27 8.22 -7.73
C ALA A 117 10.79 8.94 -8.99
N GLU A 118 11.29 8.48 -10.12
CA GLU A 118 10.83 8.85 -11.46
C GLU A 118 10.67 7.60 -12.31
N MET A 119 10.00 7.73 -13.45
CA MET A 119 9.95 6.69 -14.47
C MET A 119 11.05 6.93 -15.49
N ASP A 120 11.90 5.95 -15.75
CA ASP A 120 12.90 6.06 -16.81
C ASP A 120 12.32 5.83 -18.22
N ASP A 121 13.13 6.08 -19.25
CA ASP A 121 12.74 5.94 -20.66
C ASP A 121 12.31 4.51 -21.05
N THR A 122 12.61 3.51 -20.22
CA THR A 122 12.23 2.10 -20.43
C THR A 122 10.92 1.74 -19.73
N GLY A 123 10.31 2.68 -19.01
CA GLY A 123 9.14 2.44 -18.18
C GLY A 123 9.49 1.76 -16.86
N ARG A 124 10.73 1.88 -16.36
CA ARG A 124 11.12 1.36 -15.05
C ARG A 124 11.07 2.47 -14.00
N ILE A 125 10.51 2.16 -12.84
CA ILE A 125 10.57 3.02 -11.66
C ILE A 125 12.00 3.02 -11.11
N VAL A 126 12.59 4.21 -10.99
CA VAL A 126 13.93 4.42 -10.44
C VAL A 126 13.83 5.30 -9.21
N ILE A 127 14.29 4.78 -8.07
CA ILE A 127 14.38 5.56 -6.84
C ILE A 127 15.60 6.47 -6.92
N THR A 128 15.42 7.77 -6.67
CA THR A 128 16.47 8.78 -6.84
C THR A 128 17.03 9.29 -5.52
N ARG A 129 16.18 9.52 -4.50
CA ARG A 129 16.59 10.14 -3.23
C ARG A 129 15.61 9.86 -2.09
N PRO A 130 16.00 10.06 -0.82
CA PRO A 130 15.07 10.03 0.31
C PRO A 130 13.99 11.12 0.19
N LEU A 131 12.76 10.82 0.62
CA LEU A 131 11.65 11.78 0.60
C LEU A 131 11.85 12.90 1.64
N ASN A 132 12.43 12.54 2.78
CA ASN A 132 12.74 13.42 3.91
C ASN A 132 14.00 14.30 3.73
N ASP A 133 14.58 14.33 2.52
CA ASP A 133 15.76 15.14 2.17
C ASP A 133 16.99 14.92 3.09
N SER A 134 17.07 13.74 3.71
CA SER A 134 18.22 13.32 4.51
C SER A 134 19.28 12.63 3.65
N HIS A 135 20.43 12.33 4.25
CA HIS A 135 21.52 11.66 3.54
C HIS A 135 21.20 10.18 3.21
N GLN A 136 20.45 9.52 4.07
CA GLN A 136 19.91 8.17 3.89
C GLN A 136 18.43 8.19 4.24
N VAL A 137 17.66 7.23 3.76
CA VAL A 137 16.24 7.13 4.11
C VAL A 137 16.07 6.93 5.61
N GLU A 138 15.16 7.67 6.22
CA GLU A 138 14.74 7.50 7.62
C GLU A 138 13.22 7.33 7.71
N GLN A 139 12.71 7.02 8.91
CA GLN A 139 11.28 7.03 9.19
C GLN A 139 10.66 8.40 8.90
N LEU A 140 9.49 8.40 8.26
CA LEU A 140 8.73 9.63 7.98
C LEU A 140 8.04 10.19 9.23
N VAL A 141 7.74 9.32 10.20
CA VAL A 141 7.09 9.67 11.48
C VAL A 141 7.99 9.23 12.63
N ASP A 142 8.22 10.13 13.59
CA ASP A 142 9.04 9.87 14.76
C ASP A 142 8.29 9.02 15.80
N TYR A 143 8.74 7.78 15.97
CA TYR A 143 8.37 6.89 17.07
C TYR A 143 9.42 5.78 17.20
N SER A 144 9.35 5.04 18.30
CA SER A 144 10.19 3.86 18.51
C SER A 144 9.39 2.57 18.43
N HIS A 145 9.89 1.60 17.67
CA HIS A 145 9.43 0.23 17.73
C HIS A 145 9.57 -0.32 19.17
N ASN A 146 8.59 -1.12 19.60
CA ASN A 146 8.55 -1.68 20.95
C ASN A 146 8.60 -3.23 20.93
N ALA A 147 8.72 -3.85 22.11
CA ALA A 147 8.80 -5.31 22.24
C ALA A 147 7.52 -6.06 21.78
N ARG A 148 6.40 -5.35 21.59
CA ARG A 148 5.14 -5.89 21.06
C ARG A 148 5.03 -5.76 19.53
N GLY A 149 6.07 -5.24 18.87
CA GLY A 149 6.09 -5.04 17.43
C GLY A 149 5.27 -3.82 17.01
N LEU A 150 5.31 -2.72 17.78
CA LEU A 150 4.69 -1.46 17.38
C LEU A 150 5.26 -0.98 16.04
N THR A 151 4.40 -0.75 15.07
CA THR A 151 4.74 -0.19 13.76
C THR A 151 3.60 0.66 13.21
N LEU A 152 3.91 1.55 12.27
CA LEU A 152 2.98 2.41 11.56
C LEU A 152 2.94 2.02 10.07
N LEU A 153 1.92 1.28 9.67
CA LEU A 153 1.79 0.77 8.30
C LEU A 153 0.92 1.69 7.44
N PRO A 154 1.44 2.29 6.36
CA PRO A 154 0.66 3.15 5.49
C PRO A 154 -0.35 2.32 4.68
N SER A 155 -1.52 2.89 4.44
CA SER A 155 -2.59 2.27 3.63
C SER A 155 -2.62 2.88 2.23
N ASP A 156 -2.69 4.21 2.16
CA ASP A 156 -2.62 4.99 0.92
C ASP A 156 -2.08 6.42 1.16
N VAL A 157 -1.62 7.07 0.09
CA VAL A 157 -1.22 8.49 0.04
C VAL A 157 -1.78 9.15 -1.21
N ILE A 158 -2.23 10.40 -1.10
CA ILE A 158 -2.64 11.25 -2.23
C ILE A 158 -2.02 12.64 -2.11
N ASN A 159 -1.90 13.33 -3.24
CA ASN A 159 -1.55 14.74 -3.30
C ASN A 159 -2.79 15.56 -3.66
N ILE A 160 -3.16 16.52 -2.82
CA ILE A 160 -4.21 17.50 -3.14
C ILE A 160 -3.58 18.88 -3.04
N ASN A 161 -3.45 19.55 -4.19
CA ASN A 161 -2.93 20.91 -4.30
C ASN A 161 -1.59 21.13 -3.57
N GLY A 162 -0.67 20.18 -3.68
CA GLY A 162 0.66 20.23 -3.08
C GLY A 162 0.77 19.79 -1.63
N THR A 163 -0.35 19.38 -1.04
CA THR A 163 -0.35 18.73 0.28
C THR A 163 -0.50 17.23 0.10
N LEU A 164 0.48 16.48 0.58
CA LEU A 164 0.37 15.03 0.68
C LEU A 164 -0.47 14.68 1.91
N PHE A 165 -1.46 13.81 1.74
CA PHE A 165 -2.21 13.20 2.83
C PHE A 165 -1.96 11.70 2.81
N MET A 166 -1.59 11.13 3.97
CA MET A 166 -1.33 9.71 4.15
C MET A 166 -2.19 9.16 5.28
N GLN A 167 -2.91 8.06 5.06
CA GLN A 167 -3.50 7.30 6.16
C GLN A 167 -2.56 6.16 6.53
N ALA A 168 -2.21 6.05 7.82
CA ALA A 168 -1.42 4.95 8.33
C ALA A 168 -2.03 4.31 9.59
N MET A 169 -1.76 3.02 9.77
CA MET A 169 -2.33 2.15 10.80
C MET A 169 -1.28 1.86 11.87
N TRP A 170 -1.55 2.24 13.11
CA TRP A 170 -0.75 1.80 14.23
C TRP A 170 -1.06 0.35 14.54
N ASN A 171 -0.06 -0.53 14.41
CA ASN A 171 -0.18 -1.96 14.65
C ASN A 171 0.73 -2.39 15.79
N GLU A 172 0.33 -3.40 16.56
CA GLU A 172 1.25 -4.16 17.41
C GLU A 172 1.29 -5.62 16.99
N GLY A 173 2.30 -5.92 16.17
CA GLY A 173 2.27 -7.08 15.30
C GLY A 173 1.31 -6.87 14.13
N VAL A 174 1.67 -7.43 12.96
CA VAL A 174 0.88 -7.30 11.74
C VAL A 174 -0.53 -7.88 11.96
N GLY A 175 -1.55 -7.08 11.68
CA GLY A 175 -2.97 -7.46 11.78
C GLY A 175 -3.65 -7.01 13.07
N ASN A 176 -2.90 -6.46 14.02
CA ASN A 176 -3.43 -5.97 15.30
C ASN A 176 -3.45 -4.44 15.33
N VAL A 177 -4.41 -3.87 14.60
CA VAL A 177 -4.60 -2.43 14.52
C VAL A 177 -5.05 -1.88 15.88
N LEU A 178 -4.37 -0.84 16.35
CA LEU A 178 -4.68 -0.11 17.58
C LEU A 178 -5.61 1.08 17.28
N HIS A 179 -5.32 1.80 16.20
CA HIS A 179 -6.07 2.92 15.64
C HIS A 179 -5.42 3.30 14.30
N THR A 180 -6.08 4.15 13.52
CA THR A 180 -5.48 4.76 12.33
C THR A 180 -5.29 6.25 12.54
N GLN A 181 -4.38 6.84 11.78
CA GLN A 181 -4.14 8.27 11.77
C GLN A 181 -4.02 8.76 10.34
N ILE A 182 -4.53 9.97 10.12
CA ILE A 182 -4.28 10.74 8.89
C ILE A 182 -3.15 11.71 9.19
N TRP A 183 -2.16 11.72 8.33
CA TRP A 183 -0.99 12.59 8.35
C TRP A 183 -1.04 13.50 7.14
N GLN A 184 -0.52 14.72 7.29
CA GLN A 184 -0.32 15.64 6.17
C GLN A 184 1.14 16.07 6.07
N SER A 185 1.58 16.37 4.86
CA SER A 185 2.86 17.03 4.60
C SER A 185 2.64 18.16 3.59
N GLN A 186 3.05 19.37 3.97
CA GLN A 186 2.97 20.57 3.14
C GLN A 186 4.31 20.92 2.47
N ASP A 187 5.31 20.04 2.60
CA ASP A 187 6.67 20.23 2.14
C ASP A 187 7.16 19.06 1.28
N GLN A 188 6.26 18.52 0.44
CA GLN A 188 6.53 17.41 -0.49
C GLN A 188 7.00 16.13 0.21
N GLY A 189 6.46 15.83 1.39
CA GLY A 189 6.74 14.60 2.14
C GLY A 189 7.92 14.67 3.09
N ARG A 190 8.55 15.85 3.28
CA ARG A 190 9.75 15.99 4.10
C ARG A 190 9.45 15.93 5.59
N SER A 191 8.35 16.51 6.02
CA SER A 191 7.83 16.46 7.39
C SER A 191 6.33 16.16 7.41
N TRP A 192 5.88 15.50 8.48
CA TRP A 192 4.51 14.99 8.61
C TRP A 192 3.88 15.39 9.93
N ASP A 193 2.69 15.99 9.84
CA ASP A 193 1.87 16.37 10.99
C ASP A 193 0.60 15.52 11.05
N SER A 194 0.23 15.08 12.26
CA SER A 194 -1.03 14.37 12.47
C SER A 194 -2.22 15.32 12.27
N VAL A 195 -3.13 14.94 11.39
CA VAL A 195 -4.39 15.66 11.11
C VAL A 195 -5.51 15.13 11.99
N ASP A 196 -5.64 13.81 12.08
CA ASP A 196 -6.72 13.17 12.80
C ASP A 196 -6.35 11.76 13.27
N THR A 197 -6.99 11.32 14.36
CA THR A 197 -6.87 9.96 14.90
C THR A 197 -8.24 9.28 14.88
N ILE A 198 -8.32 8.14 14.20
CA ILE A 198 -9.55 7.40 13.97
C ILE A 198 -9.51 6.10 14.78
N PRO A 199 -10.49 5.85 15.65
CA PRO A 199 -10.54 4.61 16.43
C PRO A 199 -10.81 3.42 15.51
N THR A 200 -10.28 2.25 15.86
CA THR A 200 -10.53 1.00 15.11
C THR A 200 -12.00 0.60 15.05
N SER A 201 -12.85 1.12 15.94
CA SER A 201 -14.29 0.87 15.91
C SER A 201 -15.04 1.72 14.87
N TYR A 202 -14.37 2.64 14.18
CA TYR A 202 -14.99 3.43 13.13
C TYR A 202 -15.51 2.53 12.00
N LEU A 203 -16.76 2.76 11.58
CA LEU A 203 -17.50 1.88 10.67
C LEU A 203 -17.42 0.39 11.07
N ASP A 204 -17.53 0.11 12.37
CA ASP A 204 -17.44 -1.25 12.94
C ASP A 204 -16.14 -2.01 12.56
N GLY A 205 -15.07 -1.28 12.24
CA GLY A 205 -13.77 -1.84 11.83
C GLY A 205 -13.51 -1.80 10.33
N GLN A 206 -14.49 -1.40 9.53
CA GLN A 206 -14.43 -1.48 8.06
C GLN A 206 -13.73 -0.29 7.39
N ALA A 207 -13.03 0.52 8.17
CA ALA A 207 -12.29 1.68 7.68
C ALA A 207 -10.93 1.87 8.35
N ASN A 208 -10.26 0.74 8.66
CA ASN A 208 -8.88 0.79 9.13
C ASN A 208 -7.86 0.48 8.02
N LEU A 209 -8.27 -0.05 6.88
CA LEU A 209 -7.48 -0.08 5.65
C LEU A 209 -8.23 0.70 4.57
N ILE A 210 -7.61 1.73 4.02
CA ILE A 210 -8.26 2.60 3.03
C ILE A 210 -7.43 2.75 1.76
N THR A 211 -8.09 3.21 0.72
CA THR A 211 -7.52 3.94 -0.41
C THR A 211 -8.40 5.12 -0.73
N TRP A 212 -7.85 6.15 -1.37
CA TRP A 212 -8.60 7.34 -1.69
C TRP A 212 -8.09 8.01 -2.97
N GLU A 213 -8.92 8.89 -3.51
CA GLU A 213 -8.55 9.75 -4.61
C GLU A 213 -9.43 11.00 -4.61
N HIS A 214 -8.87 12.11 -5.07
CA HIS A 214 -9.59 13.38 -5.21
C HIS A 214 -10.20 13.50 -6.60
N ASP A 215 -11.50 13.81 -6.65
CA ASP A 215 -12.19 14.26 -7.84
C ASP A 215 -12.05 15.80 -7.93
N PRO A 216 -11.18 16.32 -8.81
CA PRO A 216 -10.98 17.77 -8.92
C PRO A 216 -12.19 18.48 -9.54
N GLU A 217 -13.01 17.79 -10.34
CA GLU A 217 -14.16 18.41 -11.00
C GLU A 217 -15.30 18.69 -10.02
N ASN A 218 -15.60 17.72 -9.14
CA ASN A 218 -16.69 17.84 -8.17
C ASN A 218 -16.21 18.21 -6.76
N ASN A 219 -14.89 18.31 -6.56
CA ASN A 219 -14.20 18.63 -5.32
C ASN A 219 -14.58 17.70 -4.16
N TRP A 220 -14.60 16.39 -4.42
CA TRP A 220 -14.83 15.35 -3.43
C TRP A 220 -13.59 14.48 -3.31
N VAL A 221 -13.22 14.12 -2.08
CA VAL A 221 -12.34 12.99 -1.86
C VAL A 221 -13.23 11.76 -1.73
N TYR A 222 -12.98 10.75 -2.53
CA TYR A 222 -13.62 9.44 -2.40
C TYR A 222 -12.64 8.49 -1.73
N MET A 223 -13.13 7.79 -0.71
CA MET A 223 -12.37 6.83 0.08
C MET A 223 -13.05 5.48 -0.01
N MET A 224 -12.35 4.50 -0.56
CA MET A 224 -12.73 3.09 -0.44
C MET A 224 -12.04 2.47 0.76
N SER A 225 -12.75 1.63 1.51
CA SER A 225 -12.24 1.11 2.77
C SER A 225 -12.66 -0.34 3.04
N SER A 226 -11.86 -1.02 3.84
CA SER A 226 -12.13 -2.36 4.36
C SER A 226 -11.46 -2.56 5.74
N GLU A 227 -11.56 -3.77 6.28
CA GLU A 227 -10.79 -4.19 7.45
C GLU A 227 -9.44 -4.80 7.03
N PHE A 228 -8.38 -4.44 7.77
CA PHE A 228 -7.00 -4.81 7.46
C PHE A 228 -6.71 -6.33 7.43
N LYS A 229 -7.51 -7.18 8.10
CA LYS A 229 -7.22 -8.63 8.16
C LYS A 229 -7.68 -9.38 6.92
N ARG A 230 -8.10 -8.66 5.87
CA ARG A 230 -8.45 -9.24 4.57
C ARG A 230 -9.56 -10.27 4.68
N ARG A 231 -10.65 -9.90 5.36
CA ARG A 231 -11.80 -10.78 5.61
C ARG A 231 -13.15 -10.13 5.35
N ASP A 232 -13.13 -8.89 4.88
CA ASP A 232 -14.31 -8.05 4.77
C ASP A 232 -14.42 -7.46 3.36
N ASP A 233 -15.58 -6.87 3.12
CA ASP A 233 -16.01 -6.26 1.86
C ASP A 233 -15.41 -4.87 1.68
N VAL A 234 -15.71 -4.20 0.56
CA VAL A 234 -15.29 -2.81 0.31
C VAL A 234 -16.46 -1.85 0.51
N TYR A 235 -16.20 -0.75 1.20
CA TYR A 235 -17.16 0.32 1.49
C TYR A 235 -16.72 1.62 0.82
N LEU A 236 -17.67 2.51 0.55
CA LEU A 236 -17.39 3.81 -0.07
C LEU A 236 -17.83 4.96 0.85
N THR A 237 -16.92 5.90 1.04
CA THR A 237 -17.13 7.16 1.77
C THR A 237 -16.69 8.32 0.90
N ARG A 238 -17.27 9.51 1.09
CA ARG A 238 -16.77 10.75 0.52
C ARG A 238 -16.76 11.88 1.54
N PHE A 239 -15.89 12.86 1.33
CA PHE A 239 -15.80 14.07 2.14
C PHE A 239 -15.11 15.20 1.35
N ARG A 240 -15.19 16.44 1.84
CA ARG A 240 -14.50 17.57 1.21
C ARG A 240 -13.03 17.59 1.63
N PRO A 241 -12.09 18.08 0.81
CA PRO A 241 -10.68 18.19 1.21
C PRO A 241 -10.46 18.94 2.54
N ASP A 242 -11.30 19.92 2.87
CA ASP A 242 -11.21 20.65 4.14
C ASP A 242 -11.67 19.84 5.37
N ASP A 243 -12.24 18.66 5.17
CA ASP A 243 -12.90 17.85 6.19
C ASP A 243 -12.09 16.61 6.64
N PHE A 244 -10.79 16.49 6.29
CA PHE A 244 -9.96 15.36 6.76
C PHE A 244 -9.96 15.20 8.29
N ASN A 245 -10.11 16.29 9.05
CA ASN A 245 -10.20 16.30 10.51
C ASN A 245 -11.64 16.45 11.05
N HIS A 246 -12.65 16.36 10.18
CA HIS A 246 -14.05 16.63 10.49
C HIS A 246 -14.95 15.44 10.14
N ARG A 247 -14.60 14.23 10.61
CA ARG A 247 -15.31 12.96 10.29
C ARG A 247 -16.83 12.98 10.41
N ALA A 248 -17.42 13.88 11.19
CA ALA A 248 -18.88 14.03 11.27
C ALA A 248 -19.52 14.55 9.98
N SER A 249 -18.75 15.13 9.04
CA SER A 249 -19.22 15.56 7.72
C SER A 249 -19.04 14.50 6.64
N TRP A 250 -18.37 13.38 6.95
CA TRP A 250 -18.13 12.32 5.97
C TRP A 250 -19.45 11.62 5.65
N GLU A 251 -19.67 11.38 4.36
CA GLU A 251 -20.87 10.72 3.86
C GLU A 251 -20.53 9.32 3.37
N HIS A 252 -21.30 8.34 3.81
CA HIS A 252 -21.16 6.94 3.42
C HIS A 252 -22.18 6.59 2.34
N TYR A 253 -21.75 5.77 1.39
CA TYR A 253 -22.63 5.26 0.36
C TYR A 253 -23.39 4.03 0.88
N SER A 254 -24.70 4.01 0.66
CA SER A 254 -25.54 2.86 0.92
C SER A 254 -26.75 2.87 -0.01
N ASP A 255 -26.96 1.76 -0.72
CA ASP A 255 -28.14 1.53 -1.56
C ASP A 255 -28.52 2.70 -2.49
N GLY A 256 -27.53 3.31 -3.15
CA GLY A 256 -27.78 4.43 -4.07
C GLY A 256 -27.83 5.81 -3.42
N THR A 257 -27.51 5.93 -2.13
CA THR A 257 -27.64 7.19 -1.39
C THR A 257 -26.42 7.50 -0.53
N TRP A 258 -26.16 8.79 -0.34
CA TRP A 258 -25.13 9.30 0.55
C TRP A 258 -25.73 9.73 1.89
N GLY A 259 -25.12 9.34 3.00
CA GLY A 259 -25.58 9.72 4.34
C GLY A 259 -24.77 9.07 5.46
N THR A 260 -25.41 8.77 6.58
CA THR A 260 -24.75 8.13 7.74
C THR A 260 -24.78 6.60 7.69
N ASN A 261 -25.67 6.03 6.87
CA ASN A 261 -25.76 4.59 6.69
C ASN A 261 -24.69 4.15 5.68
N TYR A 262 -24.15 2.96 5.89
CA TYR A 262 -23.12 2.38 5.04
C TYR A 262 -23.49 0.93 4.71
N SER A 263 -23.25 0.53 3.46
CA SER A 263 -23.28 -0.87 3.01
C SER A 263 -22.14 -1.10 2.02
N PRO A 264 -21.71 -2.36 1.82
CA PRO A 264 -20.66 -2.65 0.86
C PRO A 264 -21.01 -2.18 -0.56
N ILE A 265 -20.03 -1.65 -1.27
CA ILE A 265 -20.13 -1.35 -2.71
C ILE A 265 -19.63 -2.51 -3.57
N LEU A 266 -18.80 -3.39 -2.98
CA LEU A 266 -18.26 -4.62 -3.55
C LEU A 266 -18.19 -5.67 -2.42
N ASP A 267 -18.95 -6.74 -2.53
CA ASP A 267 -19.10 -7.83 -1.53
C ASP A 267 -19.25 -9.23 -2.14
N ASP A 268 -19.18 -9.33 -3.48
CA ASP A 268 -19.20 -10.59 -4.20
C ASP A 268 -17.78 -11.07 -4.48
N GLN A 269 -17.49 -12.29 -3.99
CA GLN A 269 -16.20 -12.96 -4.13
C GLN A 269 -14.99 -12.10 -3.76
N VAL A 270 -15.14 -11.24 -2.75
CA VAL A 270 -14.09 -10.31 -2.32
C VAL A 270 -13.72 -10.54 -0.86
N ARG A 271 -12.43 -10.46 -0.59
CA ARG A 271 -11.84 -10.31 0.74
C ARG A 271 -10.68 -9.34 0.63
N ALA A 272 -11.02 -8.06 0.74
CA ALA A 272 -10.17 -6.95 0.33
C ALA A 272 -8.90 -6.85 1.19
N GLY A 273 -7.75 -6.89 0.54
CA GLY A 273 -6.47 -6.51 1.11
C GLY A 273 -6.12 -5.08 0.73
N GLU A 274 -4.82 -4.83 0.55
CA GLU A 274 -4.29 -3.54 0.13
C GLU A 274 -4.98 -3.06 -1.16
N MET A 275 -5.31 -1.77 -1.21
CA MET A 275 -6.07 -1.15 -2.31
C MET A 275 -5.34 0.09 -2.83
N SER A 276 -5.63 0.44 -4.08
CA SER A 276 -5.18 1.66 -4.76
C SER A 276 -6.27 2.13 -5.73
N LEU A 277 -7.02 3.15 -5.34
CA LEU A 277 -8.01 3.85 -6.12
C LEU A 277 -7.34 5.07 -6.76
N ARG A 278 -7.41 5.18 -8.09
CA ARG A 278 -6.91 6.35 -8.82
C ARG A 278 -7.91 6.79 -9.88
N LEU A 279 -7.90 8.08 -10.22
CA LEU A 279 -8.69 8.64 -11.31
C LEU A 279 -7.79 8.77 -12.54
N ILE A 280 -7.94 7.84 -13.49
CA ILE A 280 -7.05 7.68 -14.64
C ILE A 280 -7.89 7.78 -15.91
N ASP A 281 -7.49 8.66 -16.84
CA ASP A 281 -8.19 8.92 -18.10
C ASP A 281 -9.70 9.13 -17.93
N GLY A 282 -10.09 9.84 -16.86
CA GLY A 282 -11.50 10.13 -16.53
C GLY A 282 -12.30 8.93 -15.98
N HIS A 283 -11.62 7.87 -15.54
CA HIS A 283 -12.22 6.67 -14.97
C HIS A 283 -11.64 6.37 -13.58
N TRP A 284 -12.50 5.91 -12.69
CA TRP A 284 -12.12 5.34 -11.40
C TRP A 284 -11.53 3.95 -11.62
N VAL A 285 -10.26 3.79 -11.24
CA VAL A 285 -9.51 2.54 -11.33
C VAL A 285 -9.19 2.08 -9.92
N LEU A 286 -9.76 0.95 -9.51
CA LEU A 286 -9.41 0.28 -8.26
C LEU A 286 -8.52 -0.91 -8.57
N SER A 287 -7.27 -0.86 -8.13
CA SER A 287 -6.40 -2.02 -7.99
C SER A 287 -6.45 -2.52 -6.54
N MET A 288 -6.52 -3.84 -6.33
CA MET A 288 -6.66 -4.41 -5.00
C MET A 288 -6.11 -5.83 -4.94
N PHE A 289 -5.41 -6.16 -3.86
CA PHE A 289 -5.18 -7.55 -3.51
C PHE A 289 -6.46 -8.20 -2.97
N ASN A 290 -7.00 -9.19 -3.66
CA ASN A 290 -8.14 -9.97 -3.21
C ASN A 290 -7.67 -11.33 -2.65
N THR A 291 -7.80 -11.55 -1.34
CA THR A 291 -7.39 -12.83 -0.73
C THR A 291 -8.30 -14.00 -1.07
N GLU A 292 -9.53 -13.74 -1.49
CA GLU A 292 -10.47 -14.78 -1.90
C GLU A 292 -9.98 -15.45 -3.20
N THR A 293 -9.49 -14.66 -4.15
CA THR A 293 -8.97 -15.13 -5.44
C THR A 293 -7.44 -15.25 -5.48
N MET A 294 -6.74 -14.74 -4.46
CA MET A 294 -5.28 -14.67 -4.41
C MET A 294 -4.67 -13.98 -5.64
N ALA A 295 -5.27 -12.84 -6.01
CA ALA A 295 -4.92 -12.05 -7.17
C ALA A 295 -4.83 -10.56 -6.83
N ILE A 296 -4.03 -9.82 -7.60
CA ILE A 296 -4.23 -8.39 -7.80
C ILE A 296 -5.30 -8.23 -8.86
N GLU A 297 -6.43 -7.66 -8.46
CA GLU A 297 -7.59 -7.40 -9.30
C GLU A 297 -7.67 -5.91 -9.63
N ILE A 298 -7.97 -5.60 -10.89
CA ILE A 298 -8.33 -4.26 -11.32
C ILE A 298 -9.81 -4.22 -11.70
N ARG A 299 -10.52 -3.18 -11.26
CA ARG A 299 -11.88 -2.83 -11.72
C ARG A 299 -11.88 -1.38 -12.16
N ILE A 300 -12.58 -1.10 -13.27
CA ILE A 300 -12.61 0.24 -13.88
C ILE A 300 -14.06 0.67 -14.09
N SER A 301 -14.37 1.91 -13.70
CA SER A 301 -15.68 2.49 -13.89
C SER A 301 -15.60 3.98 -14.19
N LYS A 302 -16.49 4.47 -15.04
CA LYS A 302 -16.71 5.90 -15.24
C LYS A 302 -17.37 6.58 -14.02
N GLU A 303 -18.25 5.86 -13.33
CA GLU A 303 -19.01 6.36 -12.18
C GLU A 303 -18.57 5.63 -10.92
N ILE A 304 -18.23 6.36 -9.85
CA ILE A 304 -17.84 5.77 -8.57
C ILE A 304 -19.04 5.25 -7.77
N GLU A 305 -20.17 5.96 -7.82
CA GLU A 305 -21.40 5.69 -7.08
C GLU A 305 -22.30 4.65 -7.79
N ARG A 306 -21.77 3.44 -7.97
CA ARG A 306 -22.49 2.31 -8.59
C ARG A 306 -22.24 1.01 -7.82
N ASN A 307 -22.93 -0.06 -8.18
CA ASN A 307 -22.57 -1.39 -7.69
C ASN A 307 -21.28 -1.88 -8.38
N TRP A 308 -20.21 -2.08 -7.63
CA TRP A 308 -18.92 -2.54 -8.18
C TRP A 308 -18.89 -4.06 -8.40
N ASN A 309 -19.84 -4.81 -7.84
CA ASN A 309 -20.03 -6.23 -8.18
C ASN A 309 -20.40 -6.43 -9.66
N ASP A 310 -20.99 -5.41 -10.31
CA ASP A 310 -21.37 -5.49 -11.73
C ASP A 310 -20.14 -5.40 -12.67
N ILE A 311 -18.96 -5.10 -12.14
CA ILE A 311 -17.71 -4.97 -12.89
C ILE A 311 -16.93 -6.29 -12.76
N THR A 312 -16.79 -7.00 -13.87
CA THR A 312 -15.92 -8.19 -13.92
C THR A 312 -14.46 -7.76 -13.68
N PRO A 313 -13.75 -8.32 -12.69
CA PRO A 313 -12.37 -7.93 -12.43
C PRO A 313 -11.41 -8.42 -13.51
N ALA A 314 -10.39 -7.61 -13.79
CA ALA A 314 -9.18 -8.02 -14.48
C ALA A 314 -8.18 -8.58 -13.46
N ASN A 315 -7.88 -9.88 -13.51
CA ASN A 315 -6.79 -10.47 -12.72
C ASN A 315 -5.47 -10.17 -13.44
N VAL A 316 -4.62 -9.34 -12.86
CA VAL A 316 -3.38 -8.88 -13.51
C VAL A 316 -2.13 -9.60 -13.00
N VAL A 317 -2.08 -9.92 -11.71
CA VAL A 317 -1.01 -10.72 -11.10
C VAL A 317 -1.66 -11.73 -10.17
N ILE A 318 -1.29 -13.01 -10.26
CA ILE A 318 -1.90 -14.07 -9.46
C ILE A 318 -0.85 -14.89 -8.71
N ALA A 319 -1.25 -15.51 -7.58
CA ALA A 319 -0.34 -16.35 -6.80
C ALA A 319 0.19 -17.57 -7.58
N GLY A 320 -0.62 -18.12 -8.49
CA GLY A 320 -0.35 -19.38 -9.17
C GLY A 320 -0.25 -20.58 -8.21
N HIS A 321 0.26 -21.71 -8.68
CA HIS A 321 0.40 -22.94 -7.87
C HIS A 321 1.83 -23.47 -7.75
N GLY A 322 2.80 -22.81 -8.37
CA GLY A 322 4.21 -23.23 -8.37
C GLY A 322 4.94 -22.93 -7.07
N GLY A 323 4.49 -21.93 -6.31
CA GLY A 323 5.09 -21.53 -5.03
C GLY A 323 6.53 -21.02 -5.18
N TRP A 324 7.25 -20.97 -4.05
CA TRP A 324 8.61 -20.42 -3.94
C TRP A 324 9.70 -21.20 -4.70
N GLY A 325 9.42 -22.45 -5.10
CA GLY A 325 10.37 -23.28 -5.86
C GLY A 325 10.27 -23.10 -7.37
N ALA A 326 9.25 -22.39 -7.85
CA ALA A 326 9.04 -22.10 -9.26
C ALA A 326 9.54 -20.69 -9.61
N GLU A 327 9.71 -20.45 -10.91
CA GLU A 327 9.95 -19.11 -11.42
C GLU A 327 8.80 -18.17 -11.02
N GLN A 328 9.17 -16.97 -10.55
CA GLN A 328 8.20 -15.95 -10.19
C GLN A 328 7.84 -15.17 -11.46
N THR A 329 6.57 -15.22 -11.83
CA THR A 329 6.03 -14.58 -13.04
C THR A 329 4.69 -13.92 -12.68
N PRO A 330 4.11 -13.08 -13.55
CA PRO A 330 2.78 -12.53 -13.31
C PRO A 330 1.70 -13.62 -13.05
N GLY A 331 1.86 -14.80 -13.66
CA GLY A 331 0.95 -15.96 -13.48
C GLY A 331 1.30 -16.87 -12.29
N ASN A 332 2.39 -16.58 -11.57
CA ASN A 332 2.87 -17.35 -10.42
C ASN A 332 3.71 -16.47 -9.49
N PHE A 333 3.06 -15.49 -8.86
CA PHE A 333 3.70 -14.55 -7.94
C PHE A 333 3.34 -14.90 -6.49
N THR A 334 4.16 -15.75 -5.88
CA THR A 334 3.86 -16.40 -4.59
C THR A 334 3.72 -15.41 -3.43
N GLN A 335 2.68 -15.53 -2.60
CA GLN A 335 2.47 -14.64 -1.43
C GLN A 335 2.48 -13.14 -1.78
N LEU A 336 1.86 -12.80 -2.89
CA LEU A 336 1.63 -11.43 -3.32
C LEU A 336 0.69 -10.65 -2.39
N TYR A 337 0.87 -9.34 -2.35
CA TYR A 337 -0.03 -8.35 -1.74
C TYR A 337 0.30 -6.95 -2.25
N GLY A 338 -0.48 -5.93 -1.91
CA GLY A 338 -0.32 -4.59 -2.48
C GLY A 338 -1.12 -4.42 -3.77
N GLY A 339 -0.47 -3.95 -4.85
CA GLY A 339 -1.13 -3.57 -6.10
C GLY A 339 -1.32 -2.06 -6.19
N TYR A 340 -0.26 -1.30 -5.91
CA TYR A 340 -0.28 0.16 -5.89
C TYR A 340 -0.01 0.73 -7.28
N ILE A 341 -0.94 1.52 -7.81
CA ILE A 341 -0.83 2.07 -9.16
C ILE A 341 0.21 3.20 -9.17
N ALA A 342 1.14 3.14 -10.11
CA ALA A 342 2.18 4.14 -10.28
C ALA A 342 1.60 5.40 -10.95
N PRO A 343 1.98 6.60 -10.50
CA PRO A 343 1.64 7.85 -11.18
C PRO A 343 2.13 7.86 -12.64
N GLY A 344 1.36 8.49 -13.52
CA GLY A 344 1.61 8.49 -14.96
C GLY A 344 1.06 7.26 -15.71
N SER A 345 0.44 6.32 -15.02
CA SER A 345 -0.30 5.20 -15.64
C SER A 345 -1.50 5.67 -16.47
N THR A 346 -1.83 4.90 -17.50
CA THR A 346 -2.99 5.09 -18.40
C THR A 346 -3.80 3.80 -18.47
N LEU A 347 -4.99 3.82 -19.07
CA LEU A 347 -5.81 2.61 -19.22
C LEU A 347 -5.23 1.58 -20.19
N ASP A 348 -4.39 1.97 -21.15
CA ASP A 348 -3.73 1.05 -22.10
C ASP A 348 -2.30 0.67 -21.68
N ASP A 349 -1.69 1.43 -20.77
CA ASP A 349 -0.34 1.20 -20.23
C ASP A 349 -0.28 1.59 -18.74
N LEU A 350 -0.58 0.61 -17.86
CA LEU A 350 -0.65 0.80 -16.42
C LEU A 350 0.54 0.14 -15.72
N ASP A 351 1.28 0.92 -14.94
CA ASP A 351 2.34 0.42 -14.06
C ASP A 351 1.80 0.27 -12.64
N LEU A 352 2.12 -0.85 -11.98
CA LEU A 352 1.75 -1.08 -10.58
C LEU A 352 2.84 -1.81 -9.82
N VAL A 353 2.86 -1.65 -8.51
CA VAL A 353 3.79 -2.32 -7.60
C VAL A 353 3.09 -3.33 -6.72
N VAL A 354 3.60 -4.56 -6.76
CA VAL A 354 3.16 -5.69 -5.95
C VAL A 354 4.27 -6.09 -4.99
N SER A 355 3.93 -6.23 -3.72
CA SER A 355 4.85 -6.72 -2.70
C SER A 355 4.87 -8.24 -2.63
N GLN A 356 6.00 -8.77 -2.19
CA GLN A 356 6.20 -10.20 -2.00
C GLN A 356 6.97 -10.50 -0.71
N TRP A 357 6.44 -11.37 0.14
CA TRP A 357 7.09 -11.79 1.38
C TRP A 357 7.12 -13.30 1.53
N ASN A 358 8.31 -13.89 1.60
CA ASN A 358 8.48 -15.28 2.01
C ASN A 358 8.38 -15.41 3.52
N THR A 359 7.16 -15.60 4.02
CA THR A 359 6.91 -15.72 5.47
C THR A 359 7.48 -17.00 6.08
N GLY A 360 7.87 -17.98 5.26
CA GLY A 360 8.44 -19.24 5.73
C GLY A 360 9.89 -19.15 6.18
N ASN A 361 10.67 -18.23 5.60
CA ASN A 361 12.10 -18.11 5.89
C ASN A 361 12.66 -16.67 5.87
N ASN A 362 11.82 -15.67 5.59
CA ASN A 362 12.16 -14.25 5.51
C ASN A 362 13.21 -13.88 4.44
N SER A 363 13.52 -14.78 3.50
CA SER A 363 14.57 -14.56 2.49
C SER A 363 14.15 -13.62 1.35
N ARG A 364 12.88 -13.22 1.31
CA ARG A 364 12.37 -12.25 0.34
C ARG A 364 11.32 -11.36 1.01
N TYR A 365 11.50 -10.07 0.85
CA TYR A 365 10.60 -9.03 1.35
C TYR A 365 10.82 -7.76 0.50
N MET A 366 10.16 -7.71 -0.65
CA MET A 366 10.46 -6.73 -1.71
C MET A 366 9.18 -6.19 -2.36
N SER A 367 9.33 -5.07 -3.05
CA SER A 367 8.33 -4.45 -3.91
C SER A 367 8.75 -4.58 -5.38
N THR A 368 7.88 -5.14 -6.21
CA THR A 368 8.16 -5.48 -7.62
C THR A 368 7.21 -4.73 -8.54
N GLN A 369 7.76 -4.07 -9.56
CA GLN A 369 6.99 -3.40 -10.60
C GLN A 369 6.49 -4.41 -11.65
N PHE A 370 5.23 -4.23 -12.03
CA PHE A 370 4.58 -4.86 -13.16
C PHE A 370 4.02 -3.79 -14.09
N ASN A 371 4.01 -4.08 -15.38
CA ASN A 371 3.36 -3.28 -16.40
C ASN A 371 2.21 -4.10 -17.01
N VAL A 372 1.04 -3.49 -17.14
CA VAL A 372 -0.21 -4.12 -17.59
C VAL A 372 -0.73 -3.34 -18.79
N LYS A 373 -0.94 -4.03 -19.91
CA LYS A 373 -1.51 -3.46 -21.13
C LYS A 373 -2.82 -4.13 -21.53
N GLY A 374 -3.69 -3.35 -22.17
CA GLY A 374 -4.97 -3.81 -22.71
C GLY A 374 -6.15 -3.76 -21.75
N LEU A 375 -6.06 -3.01 -20.62
CA LEU A 375 -7.21 -2.85 -19.72
C LEU A 375 -8.34 -2.07 -20.40
N ASP A 376 -8.02 -1.02 -21.16
CA ASP A 376 -8.96 -0.32 -22.05
C ASP A 376 -9.80 -1.28 -22.90
N THR A 377 -9.15 -2.22 -23.59
CA THR A 377 -9.79 -3.22 -24.44
C THR A 377 -10.57 -4.24 -23.61
N PHE A 378 -10.01 -4.71 -22.49
CA PHE A 378 -10.67 -5.65 -21.57
C PHE A 378 -12.00 -5.07 -21.03
N PHE A 379 -12.01 -3.80 -20.66
CA PHE A 379 -13.20 -3.11 -20.14
C PHE A 379 -14.08 -2.48 -21.24
N GLY A 380 -13.70 -2.59 -22.52
CA GLY A 380 -14.44 -2.02 -23.65
C GLY A 380 -14.51 -0.49 -23.61
N ILE A 381 -13.46 0.15 -23.13
CA ILE A 381 -13.32 1.61 -23.03
C ILE A 381 -12.58 2.11 -24.26
N ASP A 382 -13.23 2.96 -25.06
CA ASP A 382 -12.58 3.67 -26.16
C ASP A 382 -11.66 4.75 -25.56
N ALA A 383 -10.46 4.37 -25.11
CA ALA A 383 -9.47 5.32 -24.63
C ALA A 383 -9.00 6.21 -25.80
N PRO A 384 -8.92 7.54 -25.64
CA PRO A 384 -8.32 8.38 -26.67
C PRO A 384 -6.87 7.91 -26.90
N GLN A 385 -6.57 7.53 -28.14
CA GLN A 385 -5.23 7.06 -28.54
C GLN A 385 -4.16 8.05 -28.07
N VAL A 386 -3.34 7.62 -27.11
CA VAL A 386 -2.16 8.33 -26.60
C VAL A 386 -2.50 9.67 -25.91
N MET A 387 -2.94 9.60 -24.65
CA MET A 387 -2.55 10.63 -23.69
C MET A 387 -1.11 10.29 -23.29
N MET A 388 -0.15 11.16 -23.58
CA MET A 388 1.22 10.98 -23.06
C MET A 388 1.16 10.84 -21.54
N ARG A 389 2.05 10.06 -20.92
CA ARG A 389 2.26 10.06 -19.47
C ARG A 389 2.51 11.52 -19.06
N THR A 390 1.49 12.19 -18.56
CA THR A 390 1.57 13.60 -18.15
C THR A 390 0.89 13.72 -16.82
N PHE A 391 1.63 14.22 -15.84
CA PHE A 391 1.09 14.61 -14.55
C PHE A 391 0.15 15.80 -14.75
N ASN A 392 -1.16 15.59 -14.63
CA ASN A 392 -2.13 16.67 -14.65
C ASN A 392 -2.13 17.40 -13.30
N ASN A 393 -1.12 18.25 -13.08
CA ASN A 393 -1.14 19.23 -12.00
C ASN A 393 -1.99 20.42 -12.48
N ASN A 394 -3.31 20.34 -12.29
CA ASN A 394 -4.19 21.48 -12.50
C ASN A 394 -3.93 22.52 -11.40
N VAL A 395 -2.99 23.42 -11.68
CA VAL A 395 -2.85 24.70 -10.97
C VAL A 395 -3.99 25.60 -11.44
N GLY A 396 -5.07 25.65 -10.66
CA GLY A 396 -6.22 26.55 -10.85
C GLY A 396 -6.50 27.36 -9.61
#